data_AF-U5DH47-F1
#
_entry.id   AF-U5DH47-F1
#
_cell.length_a   1.000
_cell.length_b   1.000
_cell.length_c   1.000
_cell.angle_alpha   90.00
_cell.angle_beta   90.00
_cell.angle_gamma   90.00
#
_symmetry.space_group_name_H-M   'P 1'
#
loop_
_entity.id
_entity.type
_entity.pdbx_description
1 polymer ?
#
loop_
_entity_poly.entity_id
_entity_poly.type
_entity_poly.pdbx_seq_one_letter_code
_entity_poly.pdbx_strand_id
1 'polypeptide(L)'
;MEATLSGMWPSIKCPSNNGISMWKSLWKNSGVCTNLELIEYFEKGLVLYYELNLLNALKKHGIVPDGRLYQLADIKQALKEEIGEEVGIRCSTNLEGEFQLYEVYVCIDKSFTTGVIPCLTLPYFTCSDEILFPAFNVQMLKKNGTRNSLELQVE
;
A
#
# COMPACT_ATOMS: atom_id res chain seq x y z
N MET A 1 -1.31 7.32 19.81
CA MET A 1 -0.81 6.21 18.98
C MET A 1 -1.92 5.48 18.24
N GLU A 2 -2.84 4.78 18.92
CA GLU A 2 -3.88 3.96 18.25
C GLU A 2 -4.77 4.74 17.28
N ALA A 3 -5.26 5.93 17.68
CA ALA A 3 -6.06 6.79 16.79
C ALA A 3 -5.29 7.17 15.50
N THR A 4 -3.98 7.44 15.63
CA THR A 4 -3.11 7.76 14.49
C THR A 4 -2.93 6.55 13.58
N LEU A 5 -2.69 5.37 14.15
CA LEU A 5 -2.57 4.12 13.39
C LEU A 5 -3.89 3.74 12.70
N SER A 6 -5.03 3.97 13.34
CA SER A 6 -6.35 3.72 12.74
C SER A 6 -6.57 4.56 11.47
N GLY A 7 -6.10 5.81 11.47
CA GLY A 7 -6.22 6.70 10.32
C GLY A 7 -5.19 6.43 9.21
N MET A 8 -3.93 6.16 9.58
CA MET A 8 -2.82 6.12 8.62
C MET A 8 -2.37 4.70 8.24
N TRP A 9 -2.65 3.71 9.07
CA TRP A 9 -2.33 2.30 8.84
C TRP A 9 -3.54 1.39 9.12
N PRO A 10 -4.70 1.63 8.47
CA PRO A 10 -5.92 0.88 8.72
C PRO A 10 -5.83 -0.57 8.23
N SER A 11 -6.62 -1.45 8.84
CA SER A 11 -6.91 -2.77 8.31
C SER A 11 -8.09 -2.69 7.35
N ILE A 12 -7.88 -3.07 6.09
CA ILE A 12 -8.92 -3.13 5.05
C ILE A 12 -9.57 -4.51 4.92
N LYS A 13 -9.36 -5.41 5.90
CA LYS A 13 -9.95 -6.76 5.89
C LYS A 13 -11.42 -6.73 6.31
N CYS A 14 -12.21 -7.65 5.75
CA CYS A 14 -13.57 -7.91 6.17
C CYS A 14 -13.64 -8.99 7.27
N PRO A 15 -14.54 -8.86 8.27
CA PRO A 15 -15.37 -7.69 8.54
C PRO A 15 -14.56 -6.49 9.05
N SER A 16 -15.15 -5.30 8.98
CA SER A 16 -14.53 -4.07 9.51
C SER A 16 -14.06 -4.27 10.96
N ASN A 17 -12.85 -3.79 11.25
CA ASN A 17 -12.16 -4.00 12.53
C ASN A 17 -11.25 -2.81 12.86
N ASN A 18 -10.79 -2.75 14.11
CA ASN A 18 -9.97 -1.66 14.62
C ASN A 18 -8.45 -1.81 14.33
N GLY A 19 -8.04 -2.74 13.45
CA GLY A 19 -6.63 -2.90 13.07
C GLY A 19 -5.71 -3.58 14.09
N ILE A 20 -6.11 -3.69 15.36
CA ILE A 20 -5.23 -4.18 16.45
C ILE A 20 -4.62 -5.56 16.13
N SER A 21 -5.40 -6.49 15.58
CA SER A 21 -4.91 -7.83 15.22
C SER A 21 -3.84 -7.78 14.12
N MET A 22 -4.03 -6.89 13.14
CA MET A 22 -3.05 -6.66 12.07
C MET A 22 -1.75 -6.07 12.64
N TRP A 23 -1.84 -5.02 13.47
CA TRP A 23 -0.64 -4.40 14.08
C TRP A 23 0.11 -5.36 15.00
N LYS A 24 -0.60 -6.18 15.78
CA LYS A 24 0.02 -7.26 16.57
C LYS A 24 0.79 -8.25 15.70
N SER A 25 0.22 -8.62 14.55
CA SER A 25 0.87 -9.53 13.60
C SER A 25 2.09 -8.88 12.92
N LEU A 26 2.00 -7.61 12.52
CA LEU A 26 3.11 -6.85 11.96
C LEU A 26 4.28 -6.74 12.95
N TRP A 27 3.99 -6.44 14.21
CA TRP A 27 5.00 -6.43 15.26
C TRP A 27 5.65 -7.80 15.43
N LYS A 28 4.85 -8.85 15.63
CA LYS A 28 5.35 -10.21 15.89
C LYS A 28 6.18 -10.78 14.73
N ASN A 29 5.83 -10.45 13.49
CA ASN A 29 6.46 -11.04 12.31
C ASN A 29 7.61 -10.19 11.76
N SER A 30 7.59 -8.88 11.99
CA SER A 30 8.58 -7.95 11.40
C SER A 30 9.21 -7.03 12.44
N GLY A 31 8.40 -6.42 13.31
CA GLY A 31 8.88 -5.44 14.29
C GLY A 31 9.89 -6.00 15.29
N VAL A 32 9.66 -7.21 15.81
CA VAL A 32 10.59 -7.88 16.74
C VAL A 32 11.96 -8.20 16.14
N CYS A 33 12.10 -8.19 14.81
CA CYS A 33 13.37 -8.38 14.11
C CYS A 33 14.14 -7.07 13.92
N THR A 34 13.56 -5.95 14.35
CA THR A 34 14.24 -4.65 14.41
C THR A 34 14.90 -4.46 15.79
N ASN A 35 15.81 -3.50 15.91
CA ASN A 35 16.39 -3.11 17.20
C ASN A 35 15.54 -2.01 17.90
N LEU A 36 14.25 -1.90 17.57
CA LEU A 36 13.34 -0.89 18.09
C LEU A 36 12.37 -1.50 19.10
N GLU A 37 11.93 -0.70 20.06
CA GLU A 37 10.80 -1.06 20.92
C GLU A 37 9.46 -0.96 20.16
N LEU A 38 8.41 -1.59 20.69
CA LEU A 38 7.08 -1.65 20.05
C LEU A 38 6.56 -0.28 19.60
N ILE A 39 6.62 0.71 20.49
CA ILE A 39 6.12 2.06 20.22
C ILE A 39 6.99 2.77 19.17
N GLU A 40 8.31 2.65 19.30
CA GLU A 40 9.28 3.26 18.38
C GLU A 40 9.14 2.71 16.96
N TYR A 41 8.89 1.41 16.80
CA TYR A 41 8.65 0.78 15.50
C TYR A 41 7.49 1.43 14.76
N PHE A 42 6.36 1.66 15.43
CA PHE A 42 5.19 2.30 14.83
C PHE A 42 5.40 3.80 14.62
N GLU A 43 6.08 4.50 15.54
CA GLU A 43 6.43 5.92 15.37
C GLU A 43 7.32 6.15 14.16
N LYS A 44 8.40 5.37 14.03
CA LYS A 44 9.31 5.44 12.88
C LYS A 44 8.57 5.13 11.57
N GLY A 45 7.72 4.10 11.56
CA GLY A 45 6.90 3.79 10.39
C GLY A 45 5.99 4.94 9.97
N LEU A 46 5.36 5.62 10.93
CA LEU A 46 4.51 6.79 10.64
C LEU A 46 5.31 7.99 10.15
N VAL A 47 6.48 8.28 10.74
CA VAL A 47 7.38 9.34 10.27
C VAL A 47 7.76 9.11 8.81
N LEU A 48 8.20 7.90 8.48
CA LEU A 48 8.56 7.53 7.11
C LEU A 48 7.39 7.70 6.13
N TYR A 49 6.19 7.30 6.53
CA TYR A 49 4.99 7.49 5.70
C TYR A 49 4.75 8.97 5.37
N TYR A 50 4.89 9.87 6.34
CA TYR A 50 4.70 11.31 6.13
C TYR A 50 5.84 11.94 5.33
N GLU A 51 7.08 11.52 5.56
CA GLU A 51 8.25 12.06 4.86
C GLU A 51 8.29 11.64 3.39
N LEU A 52 8.01 10.36 3.10
CA LEU A 52 8.00 9.84 1.73
C LEU A 52 6.84 10.39 0.90
N ASN A 53 5.66 10.53 1.52
CA ASN A 53 4.44 11.09 0.91
C ASN A 53 4.27 10.69 -0.57
N LEU A 54 4.24 9.38 -0.83
CA LEU A 54 4.31 8.81 -2.18
C LEU A 54 3.20 9.34 -3.10
N LEU A 55 2.01 9.61 -2.54
CA LEU A 55 0.91 10.19 -3.30
C LEU A 55 1.25 11.60 -3.80
N ASN A 56 1.90 12.43 -2.98
CA ASN A 56 2.33 13.77 -3.40
C ASN A 56 3.50 13.70 -4.39
N ALA A 57 4.43 12.76 -4.20
CA ALA A 57 5.50 12.49 -5.14
C ALA A 57 4.94 12.20 -6.54
N LEU A 58 4.00 11.25 -6.66
CA LEU A 58 3.33 10.94 -7.92
C LEU A 58 2.56 12.14 -8.50
N LYS A 59 1.86 12.91 -7.66
CA LYS A 59 1.09 14.09 -8.07
C LYS A 59 1.94 15.17 -8.74
N LYS A 60 3.17 15.40 -8.27
CA LYS A 60 4.09 16.38 -8.88
C LYS A 60 4.39 16.08 -10.35
N HIS A 61 4.27 14.81 -10.74
CA HIS A 61 4.45 14.31 -12.10
C HIS A 61 3.13 14.08 -12.84
N GLY A 62 2.01 14.57 -12.31
CA GLY A 62 0.69 14.42 -12.93
C GLY A 62 0.10 13.01 -12.83
N ILE A 63 0.70 12.11 -12.04
CA ILE A 63 0.22 10.75 -11.80
C ILE A 63 -0.70 10.79 -10.58
N VAL A 64 -2.00 10.58 -10.81
CA VAL A 64 -3.03 10.71 -9.77
C VAL A 64 -4.00 9.52 -9.79
N PRO A 65 -4.66 9.20 -8.66
CA PRO A 65 -5.63 8.11 -8.59
C PRO A 65 -6.94 8.52 -9.27
N ASP A 66 -6.95 8.55 -10.60
CA ASP A 66 -8.08 8.95 -11.45
C ASP A 66 -8.64 7.81 -12.29
N GLY A 67 -8.15 6.58 -12.08
CA GLY A 67 -8.57 5.40 -12.82
C GLY A 67 -7.98 5.29 -14.23
N ARG A 68 -7.04 6.16 -14.61
CA ARG A 68 -6.33 6.04 -15.89
C ARG A 68 -5.17 5.05 -15.81
N LEU A 69 -4.74 4.62 -17.00
CA LEU A 69 -3.50 3.88 -17.20
C LEU A 69 -2.30 4.84 -17.19
N TYR A 70 -1.22 4.40 -16.57
CA TYR A 70 0.07 5.07 -16.57
C TYR A 70 1.16 4.05 -16.93
N GLN A 71 2.19 4.50 -17.64
CA GLN A 71 3.37 3.68 -17.89
C GLN A 71 4.07 3.37 -16.56
N LEU A 72 4.36 2.10 -16.32
CA LEU A 72 5.06 1.64 -15.12
C LEU A 72 6.44 2.30 -14.98
N ALA A 73 7.10 2.56 -16.11
CA ALA A 73 8.37 3.27 -16.14
C ALA A 73 8.22 4.70 -15.60
N ASP A 74 7.16 5.42 -15.98
CA ASP A 74 6.90 6.79 -15.51
C ASP A 74 6.59 6.83 -14.01
N ILE A 75 5.84 5.86 -13.48
CA ILE A 75 5.59 5.73 -12.04
C ILE A 75 6.90 5.53 -11.28
N LYS A 76 7.76 4.62 -11.75
CA LYS A 76 9.07 4.34 -11.13
C LYS A 76 9.99 5.55 -11.20
N GLN A 77 10.02 6.24 -12.33
CA GLN A 77 10.84 7.42 -12.54
C GLN A 77 10.38 8.58 -11.64
N ALA A 78 9.08 8.87 -11.60
CA ALA A 78 8.52 9.91 -10.74
C ALA A 78 8.85 9.68 -9.26
N LEU A 79 8.72 8.43 -8.79
CA LEU A 79 9.07 8.10 -7.42
C LEU A 79 10.58 8.22 -7.17
N LYS A 80 11.41 7.72 -8.08
CA LYS A 80 12.88 7.82 -7.98
C LYS A 80 13.35 9.28 -7.89
N GLU A 81 12.80 10.16 -8.72
CA GLU A 81 13.15 11.59 -8.72
C GLU A 81 12.78 12.29 -7.42
N GLU A 82 11.65 11.92 -6.81
CA GLU A 82 11.16 12.57 -5.60
C GLU A 82 11.74 11.99 -4.30
N ILE A 83 12.05 10.69 -4.27
CA ILE A 83 12.58 10.02 -3.07
C ILE A 83 14.09 9.81 -3.11
N GLY A 84 14.73 9.97 -4.27
CA GLY A 84 16.16 9.84 -4.50
C GLY A 84 16.65 8.43 -4.88
N GLU A 85 15.85 7.38 -4.68
CA GLU A 85 16.25 5.98 -4.86
C GLU A 85 15.22 5.15 -5.63
N GLU A 86 15.65 4.00 -6.15
CA GLU A 86 14.76 3.08 -6.88
C GLU A 86 13.74 2.40 -5.96
N VAL A 87 12.51 2.27 -6.46
CA VAL A 87 11.40 1.61 -5.76
C VAL A 87 10.99 0.31 -6.42
N GLY A 88 10.50 -0.62 -5.61
CA GLY A 88 9.75 -1.77 -6.08
C GLY A 88 8.29 -1.40 -6.26
N ILE A 89 7.68 -1.84 -7.36
CA ILE A 89 6.24 -1.69 -7.61
C ILE A 89 5.62 -3.07 -7.65
N ARG A 90 4.61 -3.28 -6.80
CA ARG A 90 3.75 -4.45 -6.87
C ARG A 90 2.42 -4.06 -7.48
N CYS A 91 2.00 -4.87 -8.45
CA CYS A 91 0.67 -4.77 -9.03
C CYS A 91 -0.24 -5.86 -8.45
N SER A 92 -1.53 -5.55 -8.40
CA SER A 92 -2.60 -6.53 -8.23
C SER A 92 -3.47 -6.54 -9.49
N THR A 93 -4.38 -7.50 -9.59
CA THR A 93 -5.36 -7.57 -10.67
C THR A 93 -6.73 -7.15 -10.14
N ASN A 94 -7.44 -6.27 -10.86
CA ASN A 94 -8.82 -5.88 -10.53
C ASN A 94 -9.83 -6.97 -10.96
N LEU A 95 -11.13 -6.72 -10.80
CA LEU A 95 -12.18 -7.69 -11.16
C LEU A 95 -12.29 -7.89 -12.69
N GLU A 96 -11.84 -6.90 -13.44
CA GLU A 96 -11.82 -6.84 -14.90
C GLU A 96 -10.59 -7.51 -15.51
N GLY A 97 -9.62 -7.95 -14.69
CA GLY A 97 -8.39 -8.61 -15.15
C GLY A 97 -7.24 -7.67 -15.46
N GLU A 98 -7.36 -6.37 -15.16
CA GLU A 98 -6.35 -5.35 -15.43
C GLU A 98 -5.38 -5.22 -14.26
N PHE A 99 -4.10 -4.98 -14.58
CA PHE A 99 -3.10 -4.68 -13.57
C PHE A 99 -3.30 -3.26 -13.02
N GLN A 100 -3.26 -3.14 -11.70
CA GLN A 100 -3.35 -1.87 -10.99
C GLN A 100 -2.21 -1.72 -9.98
N LEU A 101 -1.80 -0.48 -9.73
CA LEU A 101 -0.85 -0.13 -8.67
C LEU A 101 -1.40 -0.59 -7.30
N TYR A 102 -0.63 -1.41 -6.58
CA TYR A 102 -1.06 -2.00 -5.31
C TYR A 102 -0.16 -1.62 -4.13
N GLU A 103 1.15 -1.91 -4.22
CA GLU A 103 2.12 -1.59 -3.15
C GLU A 103 3.38 -0.98 -3.76
N VAL A 104 4.03 -0.09 -2.99
CA VAL A 104 5.33 0.50 -3.32
C VAL A 104 6.31 0.07 -2.22
N TYR A 105 7.47 -0.44 -2.62
CA TYR A 105 8.53 -0.91 -1.74
C TYR A 105 9.70 0.06 -1.79
N VAL A 106 10.12 0.54 -0.62
CA VAL A 106 11.22 1.48 -0.42
C VAL A 106 12.16 0.88 0.63
N CYS A 107 13.48 0.93 0.40
CA CYS A 107 14.46 0.50 1.39
C CYS A 107 14.87 1.65 2.29
N ILE A 108 14.88 1.38 3.59
CA ILE A 108 15.21 2.34 4.63
C ILE A 108 16.46 1.85 5.35
N ASP A 109 17.35 2.78 5.69
CA ASP A 109 18.51 2.47 6.49
C ASP A 109 18.11 1.82 7.83
N LYS A 110 18.80 0.73 8.18
CA LYS A 110 18.48 -0.09 9.37
C LYS A 110 18.58 0.70 10.66
N SER A 111 19.45 1.71 10.71
CA SER A 111 19.59 2.57 11.89
C SER A 111 18.54 3.69 11.94
N PHE A 112 17.74 3.85 10.89
CA PHE A 112 16.77 4.94 10.72
C PHE A 112 17.41 6.33 10.87
N THR A 113 18.71 6.46 10.57
CA THR A 113 19.46 7.73 10.70
C THR A 113 19.69 8.42 9.36
N THR A 114 19.80 7.65 8.26
CA THR A 114 20.18 8.17 6.93
C THR A 114 19.02 8.22 5.93
N GLY A 115 17.81 7.80 6.34
CA GLY A 115 16.61 7.88 5.50
C GLY A 115 16.49 6.74 4.49
N VAL A 116 16.15 7.09 3.25
CA VAL A 116 16.01 6.16 2.11
C VAL A 116 17.39 5.75 1.60
N ILE A 117 17.57 4.47 1.30
CA ILE A 117 18.82 3.92 0.77
C ILE A 117 18.55 3.05 -0.48
N PRO A 118 19.57 2.81 -1.34
CA PRO A 118 19.43 1.86 -2.44
C PRO A 118 19.02 0.47 -1.93
N CYS A 119 18.04 -0.13 -2.58
CA CYS A 119 17.66 -1.51 -2.30
C CYS A 119 18.69 -2.49 -2.89
N LEU A 120 19.30 -3.34 -2.06
CA LEU A 120 20.21 -4.41 -2.53
C LEU A 120 19.51 -5.36 -3.51
N THR A 121 18.25 -5.68 -3.21
CA THR A 121 17.38 -6.49 -4.07
C THR A 121 15.97 -5.94 -3.95
N LEU A 122 15.39 -5.51 -5.07
CA LEU A 122 13.97 -5.21 -5.13
C LEU A 122 13.17 -6.50 -5.36
N PRO A 123 12.05 -6.70 -4.64
CA PRO A 123 11.16 -7.81 -4.93
C PRO A 123 10.61 -7.68 -6.36
N TYR A 124 10.65 -8.78 -7.11
CA TYR A 124 10.07 -8.85 -8.44
C TYR A 124 8.57 -9.16 -8.34
N PHE A 125 7.76 -8.37 -9.04
CA PHE A 125 6.33 -8.58 -9.16
C PHE A 125 5.91 -8.46 -10.63
N THR A 126 4.97 -9.29 -11.05
CA THR A 126 4.39 -9.22 -12.38
C THR A 126 3.50 -7.98 -12.50
N CYS A 127 3.82 -7.13 -13.45
CA CYS A 127 3.05 -5.96 -13.87
C CYS A 127 3.09 -5.90 -15.41
N SER A 128 2.08 -5.28 -16.03
CA SER A 128 2.17 -4.84 -17.43
C SER A 128 2.96 -3.54 -17.57
N ASP A 129 3.30 -3.17 -18.80
CA ASP A 129 3.98 -1.90 -19.11
C ASP A 129 3.11 -0.70 -18.75
N GLU A 130 1.79 -0.83 -18.87
CA GLU A 130 0.81 0.16 -18.41
C GLU A 130 -0.08 -0.44 -17.32
N ILE A 131 -0.27 0.31 -16.23
CA ILE A 131 -1.09 -0.14 -15.09
C ILE A 131 -2.07 0.96 -14.66
N LEU A 132 -3.20 0.55 -14.09
CA LEU A 132 -4.20 1.47 -13.55
C LEU A 132 -3.73 2.10 -12.24
N PHE A 133 -4.03 3.38 -12.05
CA PHE A 133 -4.04 4.01 -10.73
C PHE A 133 -5.50 4.27 -10.29
N PRO A 134 -6.13 3.32 -9.58
CA PRO A 134 -7.56 3.38 -9.32
C PRO A 134 -7.95 4.57 -8.43
N ALA A 135 -9.02 5.26 -8.81
CA ALA A 135 -9.67 6.23 -7.95
C ALA A 135 -10.41 5.52 -6.80
N PHE A 136 -10.34 6.09 -5.60
CA PHE A 136 -11.17 5.61 -4.50
C PHE A 136 -12.62 6.06 -4.67
N ASN A 137 -13.55 5.11 -4.75
CA ASN A 137 -14.99 5.38 -4.81
C ASN A 137 -15.71 4.66 -3.65
N VAL A 138 -16.56 5.39 -2.91
CA VAL A 138 -17.37 4.85 -1.81
C VAL A 138 -18.29 3.72 -2.28
N GLN A 139 -18.67 3.69 -3.55
CA GLN A 139 -19.43 2.58 -4.13
C GLN A 139 -18.65 1.24 -4.09
N MET A 140 -17.31 1.27 -4.10
CA MET A 140 -16.47 0.07 -3.93
C MET A 140 -16.65 -0.58 -2.54
N LEU A 141 -17.19 0.16 -1.55
CA LEU A 141 -17.49 -0.35 -0.22
C LEU A 141 -18.88 -0.98 -0.13
N LYS A 142 -19.76 -0.75 -1.11
CA LYS A 142 -21.09 -1.35 -1.13
C LYS A 142 -20.96 -2.80 -1.56
N LYS A 143 -21.27 -3.74 -0.65
CA LYS A 143 -21.54 -5.12 -1.06
C LYS A 143 -22.69 -5.08 -2.07
N ASN A 144 -22.46 -5.54 -3.30
CA ASN A 144 -23.57 -5.91 -4.17
C ASN A 144 -24.31 -7.08 -3.50
N GLY A 145 -25.38 -6.74 -2.78
CA GLY A 145 -26.33 -7.68 -2.23
C GLY A 145 -27.21 -8.21 -3.34
N THR A 146 -26.67 -9.13 -4.14
CA THR A 146 -27.45 -10.03 -4.99
C THR A 146 -26.80 -11.41 -4.95
N ARG A 147 -26.89 -12.05 -3.79
CA ARG A 147 -27.02 -13.51 -3.77
C ARG A 147 -28.47 -13.77 -4.13
N ASN A 148 -28.73 -14.19 -5.36
CA ASN A 148 -30.06 -14.65 -5.77
C ASN A 148 -30.58 -15.65 -4.73
N SER A 149 -31.55 -15.21 -3.93
CA SER A 149 -32.46 -16.09 -3.22
C SER A 149 -33.46 -16.58 -4.26
N LEU A 150 -33.05 -17.59 -5.05
CA LEU A 150 -33.99 -18.48 -5.70
C LEU A 150 -33.97 -19.77 -4.90
N GLU A 151 -35.07 -19.96 -4.19
CA GLU A 151 -35.69 -21.21 -3.76
C GLU A 151 -34.94 -22.50 -4.08
N LEU A 152 -34.59 -23.22 -3.02
CA LEU A 152 -34.83 -24.67 -2.92
C LEU A 152 -35.27 -24.93 -1.47
N GLN A 153 -36.56 -24.71 -1.22
CA GLN A 153 -37.27 -25.61 -0.31
C GLN A 153 -37.69 -26.82 -1.16
N VAL A 154 -37.20 -28.01 -0.85
CA VAL A 154 -37.95 -29.28 -0.85
C VAL A 154 -37.15 -30.28 0.00
N GLU A 155 -37.83 -30.80 1.02
CA GLU A 155 -37.51 -31.90 1.97
C GLU A 155 -36.34 -31.75 2.96
#